data_AF-A0A086JXB0-F1
#
_entry.id   AF-A0A086JXB0-F1
#
_cell.length_a   1.000
_cell.length_b   1.000
_cell.length_c   1.000
_cell.angle_alpha   90.00
_cell.angle_beta   90.00
_cell.angle_gamma   90.00
#
_symmetry.space_group_name_H-M   'P 1'
#
loop_
_entity.id
_entity.type
_entity.pdbx_description
1 polymer ?
#
loop_
_entity_poly.entity_id
_entity_poly.type
_entity_poly.pdbx_seq_one_letter_code
_entity_poly.pdbx_strand_id
1 'polypeptide(L)' 'DEVPNVKFTGAEVVRVMLSSKTLPSTAYTTDEIIPALKSLANDSDVDVRFCSQLALAAARS' A
#
# COMPACT_ATOMS: atom_id res chain seq x y z
N ASP A 1 0.72 -12.83 0.68
CA ASP A 1 0.93 -13.56 1.94
C ASP A 1 -0.34 -13.47 2.77
N GLU A 2 -0.65 -14.49 3.58
CA GLU A 2 -1.86 -14.53 4.41
C GLU A 2 -1.62 -14.01 5.83
N VAL A 3 -0.37 -13.96 6.30
CA VAL A 3 -0.01 -13.48 7.63
C VAL A 3 -0.29 -11.98 7.73
N PRO A 4 -1.16 -11.52 8.65
CA PRO A 4 -1.52 -10.11 8.77
C PRO A 4 -0.33 -9.16 8.91
N ASN A 5 0.65 -9.50 9.76
CA ASN A 5 1.84 -8.67 9.95
C ASN A 5 2.68 -8.49 8.68
N VAL A 6 2.71 -9.49 7.79
CA VAL A 6 3.44 -9.39 6.51
C VAL A 6 2.70 -8.43 5.58
N LYS A 7 1.37 -8.54 5.51
CA LYS A 7 0.52 -7.63 4.72
C LYS A 7 0.62 -6.19 5.22
N PHE A 8 0.56 -6.00 6.54
CA PHE A 8 0.73 -4.70 7.19
C PHE A 8 2.09 -4.07 6.84
N THR A 9 3.17 -4.83 7.04
CA THR A 9 4.54 -4.35 6.76
C THR A 9 4.69 -3.98 5.28
N GLY A 10 4.13 -4.79 4.39
CA GLY A 10 4.11 -4.50 2.95
C GLY A 10 3.41 -3.16 2.63
N ALA A 11 2.20 -2.96 3.16
CA ALA A 11 1.45 -1.71 2.97
C ALA A 11 2.19 -0.50 3.55
N GLU A 12 2.83 -0.65 4.71
CA GLU A 12 3.57 0.43 5.36
C GLU A 12 4.83 0.82 4.60
N VAL A 13 5.61 -0.15 4.12
CA VAL A 13 6.79 0.13 3.28
C VAL A 13 6.38 0.88 2.02
N VAL A 14 5.29 0.46 1.36
CA VAL A 14 4.77 1.16 0.19
C VAL A 14 4.36 2.60 0.53
N ARG A 15 3.67 2.83 1.65
CA ARG A 15 3.31 4.18 2.12
C ARG A 15 4.54 5.07 2.32
N VAL A 16 5.58 4.53 2.96
CA VAL A 16 6.83 5.28 3.20
C VAL A 16 7.49 5.63 1.87
N MET A 17 7.65 4.66 0.97
CA MET A 17 8.25 4.87 -0.35
C MET A 17 7.51 5.90 -1.20
N LEU A 18 6.17 5.94 -1.10
CA LEU A 18 5.33 6.95 -1.75
C LEU A 18 5.59 8.34 -1.16
N SER A 19 5.58 8.43 0.17
CA SER A 19 5.77 9.70 0.89
C SER A 19 7.15 10.30 0.69
N SER A 20 8.19 9.47 0.52
CA SER A 20 9.56 9.92 0.28
C SER A 20 9.89 10.23 -1.18
N LYS A 21 8.95 10.04 -2.12
CA LYS A 21 9.16 10.24 -3.58
C LYS A 21 10.40 9.54 -4.13
N THR A 22 10.77 8.41 -3.52
CA THR A 22 12.02 7.70 -3.80
C THR A 22 11.96 6.78 -5.01
N LEU A 23 10.77 6.47 -5.55
CA LEU A 23 10.66 5.76 -6.82
C LEU A 23 10.18 6.71 -7.94
N PRO A 24 10.46 6.35 -9.21
CA PRO A 24 9.92 7.08 -10.36
C PRO A 24 8.40 7.16 -10.29
N SER A 25 7.81 8.27 -10.73
CA SER A 25 6.35 8.45 -10.78
C SER A 25 5.62 7.33 -11.55
N THR A 26 6.30 6.70 -12.50
CA THR A 26 5.80 5.59 -13.31
C THR A 26 5.83 4.23 -12.61
N ALA A 27 6.58 4.08 -11.51
CA ALA A 27 6.65 2.84 -10.75
C ALA A 27 5.33 2.52 -10.02
N TYR A 28 4.46 3.52 -9.87
CA TYR A 28 3.26 3.47 -9.04
C TYR A 28 1.94 3.53 -9.83
N THR A 29 2.02 3.77 -11.15
CA THR A 29 0.91 3.64 -12.10
C THR A 29 0.76 2.21 -12.64
N THR A 30 1.66 1.31 -12.25
CA THR A 30 1.67 -0.07 -12.71
C THR A 30 0.48 -0.84 -12.14
N ASP A 31 -0.05 -1.74 -12.95
CA ASP A 31 -1.23 -2.59 -12.68
C ASP A 31 -1.05 -3.57 -11.50
N GLU A 32 0.01 -3.42 -10.70
CA GLU A 32 0.36 -4.31 -9.60
C GLU A 32 0.16 -3.64 -8.24
N ILE A 33 0.77 -2.47 -7.99
CA ILE A 33 0.80 -1.86 -6.65
C ILE A 33 -0.58 -1.29 -6.27
N ILE A 34 -1.19 -0.47 -7.14
CA ILE A 34 -2.50 0.15 -6.85
C ILE A 34 -3.58 -0.92 -6.67
N PRO A 35 -3.70 -1.95 -7.55
CA PRO A 35 -4.67 -3.01 -7.34
C PRO A 35 -4.41 -3.85 -6.09
N ALA A 36 -3.15 -4.14 -5.76
CA ALA A 36 -2.82 -4.85 -4.52
C ALA A 36 -3.24 -4.06 -3.27
N LEU A 37 -2.95 -2.76 -3.21
CA LEU A 37 -3.38 -1.91 -2.09
C LEU A 37 -4.91 -1.80 -2.00
N LYS A 38 -5.62 -1.76 -3.13
CA LYS A 38 -7.10 -1.80 -3.15
C LYS A 38 -7.65 -3.12 -2.61
N SER A 39 -6.98 -4.24 -2.89
CA SER A 39 -7.34 -5.54 -2.32
C SER A 39 -7.15 -5.53 -0.80
N LEU A 40 -5.98 -5.09 -0.33
CA LEU A 40 -5.65 -5.02 1.10
C LEU A 40 -6.50 -4.00 1.89
N ALA A 41 -7.04 -2.97 1.22
CA ALA A 41 -7.99 -2.06 1.85
C ALA A 41 -9.31 -2.74 2.29
N ASN A 42 -9.59 -3.95 1.79
CA ASN A 42 -10.72 -4.79 2.18
C ASN A 42 -10.31 -6.01 3.05
N ASP A 43 -9.06 -6.04 3.55
CA ASP A 43 -8.56 -7.16 4.38
C ASP A 43 -9.39 -7.36 5.65
N SER A 44 -9.42 -8.57 6.22
CA SER A 44 -10.14 -8.83 7.47
C SER A 44 -9.46 -8.17 8.67
N ASP A 45 -8.15 -7.94 8.60
CA ASP A 45 -7.37 -7.27 9.63
C ASP A 45 -7.51 -5.75 9.55
N VAL A 46 -7.85 -5.11 10.68
CA VAL A 46 -8.11 -3.66 10.75
C VAL A 46 -6.86 -2.81 10.48
N ASP A 47 -5.70 -3.27 10.93
CA ASP A 47 -4.44 -2.55 10.79
C ASP A 47 -3.97 -2.62 9.33
N VAL A 48 -4.14 -3.78 8.70
CA VAL A 48 -3.87 -3.96 7.26
C VAL A 48 -4.76 -3.03 6.42
N ARG A 49 -6.06 -2.94 6.73
CA ARG A 49 -6.98 -2.02 6.02
C ARG A 49 -6.55 -0.57 6.18
N PHE A 50 -6.31 -0.15 7.43
CA PHE A 50 -5.95 1.23 7.75
C PHE A 50 -4.65 1.65 7.04
N CYS A 51 -3.60 0.85 7.15
CA CYS A 51 -2.32 1.15 6.49
C CYS A 51 -2.44 1.17 4.96
N SER A 52 -3.22 0.27 4.37
CA SER A 52 -3.43 0.22 2.93
C SER A 52 -4.20 1.43 2.40
N GLN A 53 -5.17 1.94 3.16
CA GLN A 53 -5.88 3.18 2.82
C GLN A 53 -4.96 4.40 2.89
N LEU A 54 -4.08 4.47 3.89
CA LEU A 54 -3.07 5.54 3.97
C LEU A 54 -2.09 5.50 2.78
N ALA A 55 -1.63 4.30 2.38
CA ALA A 55 -0.78 4.14 1.21
C ALA A 55 -1.50 4.60 -0.08
N LEU A 56 -2.77 4.23 -0.26
CA LEU A 56 -3.57 4.69 -1.40
C LEU A 56 -3.76 6.21 -1.43
N ALA A 57 -3.89 6.85 -0.26
CA ALA A 57 -3.98 8.31 -0.18
C ALA A 57 -2.65 8.98 -0.60
N ALA A 58 -1.51 8.46 -0.13
CA ALA A 58 -0.18 8.94 -0.51
C ALA A 58 0.14 8.73 -2.00
N ALA A 59 -0.46 7.73 -2.65
CA ALA A 59 -0.28 7.51 -4.09
C ALA A 59 -1.05 8.51 -4.97
N ARG A 60 -2.02 9.25 -4.42
CA ARG A 60 -2.84 10.24 -5.13
C ARG A 60 -2.32 11.67 -5.01
N SER A 61 -1.33 11.90 -4.15
CA SER A 61 -0.73 13.22 -3.86
C SER A 61 0.56 13.44 -4.63
#